data_AF-A0A919VH26-F1
#
_entry.id   AF-A0A919VH26-F1
#
_cell.length_a   1.000
_cell.length_b   1.000
_cell.length_c   1.000
_cell.angle_alpha   90.00
_cell.angle_beta   90.00
_cell.angle_gamma   90.00
#
_symmetry.space_group_name_H-M   'P 1'
#
loop_
_entity.id
_entity.type
_entity.pdbx_description
1 polymer ?
#
loop_
_entity_poly.entity_id
_entity_poly.type
_entity_poly.pdbx_seq_one_letter_code
_entity_poly.pdbx_strand_id
1 'polypeptide(L)'
;MNCEPLVRAIAAGMMFLEESGDDEVDPDSAERALENMSHVLLQYAGPDRDEFLELIERVADSTPDEHDARFIRDIPRAIGMVES
;
A
#
# COMPACT_ATOMS: atom_id res chain seq x y z
N MET A 1 -18.51 -2.35 7.49
CA MET A 1 -18.20 -1.19 6.63
C MET A 1 -17.32 -1.72 5.52
N ASN A 2 -17.48 -1.30 4.25
CA ASN A 2 -16.56 -1.76 3.21
C ASN A 2 -15.26 -0.94 3.33
N CYS A 3 -14.15 -1.58 3.68
CA CYS A 3 -12.83 -0.96 3.82
C CYS A 3 -12.05 -0.91 2.48
N GLU A 4 -12.54 -1.53 1.40
CA GLU A 4 -11.88 -1.51 0.09
C GLU A 4 -11.59 -0.09 -0.43
N PRO A 5 -12.51 0.90 -0.34
CA PRO A 5 -12.19 2.26 -0.79
C PRO A 5 -11.05 2.90 0.01
N LEU A 6 -10.94 2.57 1.31
CA LEU A 6 -9.86 3.06 2.16
C LEU A 6 -8.52 2.43 1.74
N VAL A 7 -8.49 1.11 1.52
CA VAL A 7 -7.28 0.41 1.04
C VAL A 7 -6.86 0.93 -0.33
N ARG A 8 -7.82 1.16 -1.25
CA ARG A 8 -7.55 1.76 -2.57
C ARG A 8 -6.95 3.16 -2.45
N ALA A 9 -7.48 4.00 -1.56
CA ALA A 9 -6.96 5.35 -1.35
C ALA A 9 -5.52 5.32 -0.77
N ILE A 10 -5.25 4.41 0.18
CA ILE A 10 -3.91 4.23 0.77
C ILE A 10 -2.93 3.76 -0.31
N ALA A 11 -3.29 2.72 -1.07
CA ALA A 11 -2.42 2.18 -2.12
C ALA A 11 -2.14 3.20 -3.22
N ALA A 12 -3.15 3.97 -3.65
CA ALA A 12 -2.97 5.05 -4.62
C ALA A 12 -2.03 6.15 -4.08
N GLY A 13 -2.13 6.48 -2.78
CA GLY A 13 -1.21 7.42 -2.14
C GLY A 13 0.22 6.89 -2.09
N MET A 14 0.43 5.62 -1.73
CA MET A 14 1.75 5.00 -1.72
C MET A 14 2.36 4.94 -3.13
N MET A 15 1.57 4.55 -4.12
CA MET A 15 2.00 4.49 -5.53
C MET A 15 2.38 5.87 -6.04
N PHE A 16 1.55 6.89 -5.77
CA PHE A 16 1.87 8.26 -6.16
C PHE A 16 3.22 8.69 -5.58
N LEU A 17 3.49 8.41 -4.30
CA LEU A 17 4.76 8.77 -3.67
C LEU A 17 5.96 7.99 -4.23
N GLU A 18 5.78 6.72 -4.58
CA GLU A 18 6.83 5.88 -5.16
C GLU A 18 7.16 6.27 -6.61
N GLU A 19 6.15 6.68 -7.38
CA GLU A 19 6.28 6.96 -8.82
C GLU A 19 6.49 8.43 -9.16
N SER A 20 6.31 9.33 -8.19
CA SER A 20 6.55 10.76 -8.38
C SER A 20 8.00 11.02 -8.72
N GLY A 21 8.24 11.87 -9.72
CA GLY A 21 9.58 12.36 -10.01
C GLY A 21 10.09 13.33 -8.93
N ASP A 22 11.41 13.48 -8.82
CA ASP A 22 12.08 14.42 -7.92
C ASP A 22 11.62 15.88 -8.09
N ASP A 23 11.05 16.24 -9.26
CA ASP A 23 10.50 17.54 -9.57
C ASP A 23 9.03 17.73 -9.13
N GLU A 24 8.33 16.64 -8.81
CA GLU A 24 6.94 16.64 -8.32
C GLU A 24 6.88 16.53 -6.80
N VAL A 25 7.63 15.59 -6.22
CA VAL A 25 7.70 15.37 -4.77
C VAL A 25 9.17 15.28 -4.36
N ASP A 26 9.53 16.05 -3.34
CA ASP A 26 10.86 15.96 -2.71
C ASP A 26 11.12 14.51 -2.26
N PRO A 27 12.19 13.84 -2.73
CA PRO A 27 12.42 12.42 -2.48
C PRO A 27 12.48 12.07 -0.99
N ASP A 28 13.14 12.90 -0.17
CA ASP A 28 13.22 12.71 1.28
C ASP A 28 11.82 12.80 1.93
N SER A 29 10.95 13.67 1.40
CA SER A 29 9.57 13.79 1.86
C SER A 29 8.70 12.63 1.43
N ALA A 30 8.90 12.08 0.22
CA ALA A 30 8.21 10.89 -0.27
C ALA A 30 8.59 9.66 0.58
N GLU A 31 9.88 9.42 0.78
CA GLU A 31 10.41 8.32 1.59
C GLU A 31 9.85 8.40 3.02
N ARG A 32 9.94 9.57 3.67
CA ARG A 32 9.39 9.75 5.01
C ARG A 32 7.87 9.53 5.08
N ALA A 33 7.12 9.88 4.04
CA ALA A 33 5.68 9.63 4.01
C ALA A 33 5.39 8.12 3.90
N LEU A 34 6.10 7.40 3.01
CA LEU A 34 6.01 5.95 2.87
C LEU A 34 6.40 5.22 4.16
N GLU A 35 7.47 5.64 4.83
CA GLU A 35 7.88 5.09 6.14
C GLU A 35 6.79 5.26 7.20
N ASN A 36 6.19 6.45 7.30
CA ASN A 36 5.11 6.71 8.26
C ASN A 36 3.86 5.87 7.97
N MET A 37 3.47 5.76 6.70
CA MET A 37 2.34 4.92 6.28
C MET A 37 2.60 3.45 6.62
N SER A 38 3.80 2.96 6.28
CA SER A 38 4.25 1.60 6.58
C SER A 38 4.21 1.32 8.08
N HIS A 39 4.74 2.23 8.90
CA HIS A 39 4.74 2.10 10.36
C HIS A 39 3.33 1.95 10.94
N VAL A 40 2.36 2.70 10.43
CA VAL A 40 0.96 2.62 10.87
C VAL A 40 0.32 1.30 10.43
N LEU A 41 0.50 0.90 9.17
CA LEU A 41 -0.04 -0.36 8.65
C LEU A 41 0.53 -1.59 9.38
N LEU A 42 1.80 -1.54 9.79
CA LEU A 42 2.45 -2.59 10.58
C LEU A 42 1.89 -2.73 12.01
N GLN A 43 1.06 -1.79 12.48
CA GLN A 43 0.38 -1.94 13.77
C GLN A 43 -0.79 -2.94 13.71
N TYR A 44 -1.24 -3.36 12.52
CA TYR A 44 -2.21 -4.44 12.40
C TYR A 44 -1.63 -5.76 12.92
N ALA A 45 -2.38 -6.44 13.77
CA ALA A 45 -1.97 -7.70 14.38
C ALA A 45 -3.13 -8.70 14.45
N GLY A 46 -2.79 -9.99 14.46
CA GLY A 46 -3.78 -11.08 14.55
C GLY A 46 -4.83 -10.99 13.43
N PRO A 47 -6.13 -11.12 13.75
CA PRO A 47 -7.20 -11.12 12.75
C PRO A 47 -7.25 -9.88 11.85
N ASP A 48 -6.92 -8.70 12.38
CA ASP A 48 -6.96 -7.45 11.60
C ASP A 48 -5.89 -7.43 10.50
N ARG A 49 -4.73 -8.07 10.77
CA ARG A 49 -3.67 -8.24 9.77
C ARG A 49 -4.12 -9.19 8.67
N ASP A 50 -4.75 -10.31 9.03
CA ASP A 50 -5.23 -11.28 8.05
C ASP A 50 -6.31 -10.67 7.15
N GLU A 51 -7.26 -9.92 7.74
CA GLU A 51 -8.29 -9.20 6.99
C GLU A 51 -7.68 -8.14 6.05
N PHE A 52 -6.64 -7.43 6.49
CA PHE A 52 -5.92 -6.47 5.64
C PHE A 52 -5.26 -7.15 4.44
N LEU A 53 -4.62 -8.30 4.63
CA LEU A 53 -4.00 -9.06 3.53
C LEU A 53 -5.05 -9.55 2.51
N GLU A 54 -6.18 -10.07 2.98
CA GLU A 54 -7.29 -10.48 2.11
C GLU A 54 -7.90 -9.29 1.35
N LEU A 55 -8.00 -8.12 2.00
CA LEU A 55 -8.44 -6.87 1.37
C LEU A 55 -7.47 -6.43 0.27
N ILE A 56 -6.16 -6.50 0.49
CA ILE A 56 -5.14 -6.16 -0.51
C ILE A 56 -5.30 -7.03 -1.75
N GLU A 57 -5.40 -8.36 -1.59
CA GLU A 57 -5.57 -9.29 -2.72
C GLU A 57 -6.85 -9.00 -3.52
N ARG A 58 -7.97 -8.79 -2.82
CA ARG A 58 -9.24 -8.47 -3.47
C ARG A 58 -9.21 -7.12 -4.20
N VAL A 59 -8.53 -6.12 -3.64
CA VAL A 59 -8.34 -4.82 -4.30
C VAL A 59 -7.44 -4.97 -5.53
N ALA A 60 -6.38 -5.75 -5.46
CA ALA A 60 -5.53 -6.04 -6.61
C ALA A 60 -6.29 -6.78 -7.71
N ASP A 61 -7.06 -7.83 -7.38
CA ASP A 61 -7.86 -8.61 -8.33
C ASP A 61 -8.96 -7.79 -9.03
N SER A 62 -9.46 -6.76 -8.36
CA SER A 62 -10.48 -5.85 -8.90
C SER A 62 -9.88 -4.57 -9.51
N THR A 63 -8.56 -4.47 -9.61
CA THR A 63 -7.87 -3.37 -10.28
C THR A 63 -7.59 -3.73 -11.74
N PRO A 64 -8.14 -2.99 -12.73
CA PRO A 64 -8.02 -3.36 -14.14
C PRO A 64 -6.60 -3.20 -14.72
N ASP A 65 -5.86 -2.21 -14.23
CA ASP A 65 -4.49 -1.97 -14.68
C ASP A 65 -3.54 -2.97 -14.00
N GLU A 66 -2.78 -3.71 -14.81
CA GLU A 66 -1.91 -4.77 -14.30
C GLU A 66 -0.72 -4.23 -13.51
N HIS A 67 -0.23 -3.04 -13.84
CA HIS A 67 0.85 -2.39 -13.12
C HIS A 67 0.38 -1.98 -11.74
N ASP A 68 -0.79 -1.34 -11.67
CA ASP A 68 -1.39 -0.95 -10.40
C ASP A 68 -1.72 -2.17 -9.53
N ALA A 69 -2.31 -3.21 -10.13
CA ALA A 69 -2.64 -4.45 -9.43
C ALA A 69 -1.40 -5.16 -8.86
N ARG A 70 -0.28 -5.14 -9.59
CA ARG A 70 1.00 -5.67 -9.09
C ARG A 70 1.54 -4.85 -7.93
N PHE A 71 1.54 -3.52 -8.04
CA PHE A 71 1.98 -2.65 -6.95
C PHE A 71 1.17 -2.90 -5.68
N ILE A 72 -0.17 -2.90 -5.79
CA ILE A 72 -1.07 -3.13 -4.64
C ILE A 72 -0.76 -4.46 -3.95
N ARG A 73 -0.58 -5.53 -4.73
CA ARG A 73 -0.26 -6.86 -4.22
C ARG A 73 1.11 -6.92 -3.54
N ASP A 74 2.04 -6.07 -3.96
CA ASP A 74 3.39 -6.01 -3.40
C ASP A 74 3.47 -5.22 -2.09
N ILE A 75 2.48 -4.37 -1.76
CA ILE A 75 2.49 -3.52 -0.56
C ILE A 75 2.86 -4.30 0.72
N PRO A 76 2.23 -5.44 1.06
CA PRO A 76 2.57 -6.15 2.29
C PRO A 76 4.03 -6.61 2.36
N ARG A 77 4.64 -6.92 1.20
CA ARG A 77 6.05 -7.28 1.13
C ARG A 77 6.94 -6.05 1.25
N ALA A 78 6.61 -4.98 0.51
CA ALA A 78 7.35 -3.73 0.49
C ALA A 78 7.47 -3.10 1.89
N ILE A 79 6.40 -3.17 2.69
CA ILE A 79 6.39 -2.64 4.07
C ILE A 79 6.95 -3.62 5.12
N GLY A 80 7.40 -4.82 4.71
CA GLY A 80 7.92 -5.83 5.63
C GLY A 80 6.87 -6.55 6.49
N MET A 81 5.60 -6.54 6.07
CA MET A 81 4.53 -7.25 6.77
C MET A 81 4.62 -8.76 6.55
N VAL A 82 4.95 -9.21 5.34
CA VAL A 82 5.15 -10.63 4.98
C VAL A 82 6.57 -10.89 4.48
N GLU A 83 7.07 -12.11 4.67
CA GLU A 83 8.39 -12.50 4.17
C GLU A 83 8.40 -12.63 2.64
N SER A 84 9.60 -12.50 2.05
CA SER A 84 9.85 -12.63 0.61
C SER A 84 9.98 -14.08 0.16
#